data_AF-A0A6V7J390-F1
#
_entry.id   AF-A0A6V7J390-F1
#
_cell.length_a   1.000
_cell.length_b   1.000
_cell.length_c   1.000
_cell.angle_alpha   90.00
_cell.angle_beta   90.00
_cell.angle_gamma   90.00
#
_symmetry.space_group_name_H-M   'P 1'
#
loop_
_entity.id
_entity.type
_entity.pdbx_description
1 polymer ?
#
loop_
_entity_poly.entity_id
_entity_poly.type
_entity_poly.pdbx_seq_one_letter_code
_entity_poly.pdbx_strand_id
1 'polypeptide(L)'
;GIKTTDINNVHSYIIDTNMTTLLNIDTTIVDRRLHYFTDDVDLNNYYYYLRHIFPLWVTIKDVDVLKDIRGEFYYFIHQQLLARYNLERLSVGLGVVEDLDLERKIIPDYVSTLVYGNGVVVPSRNMLMDLPIYKYKYIQ
;
A
#
# COMPACT_ATOMS: atom_id res chain seq x y z
N GLY A 1 3.23 7.23 25.45
CA GLY A 1 3.49 6.51 26.71
C GLY A 1 2.45 5.43 26.87
N ILE A 2 2.80 4.26 27.42
CA ILE A 2 1.86 3.14 27.56
C ILE A 2 0.84 3.50 28.65
N LYS A 3 -0.46 3.45 28.32
CA LYS A 3 -1.55 3.63 29.28
C LYS A 3 -2.11 2.25 29.63
N THR A 4 -2.43 2.02 30.90
CA THR A 4 -2.97 0.75 31.39
C THR A 4 -4.36 0.96 31.97
N THR A 5 -5.29 0.05 31.69
CA THR A 5 -6.62 0.05 32.27
C THR A 5 -6.97 -1.33 32.81
N ASP A 6 -7.44 -1.38 34.05
CA ASP A 6 -7.84 -2.60 34.74
C ASP A 6 -9.33 -2.53 35.05
N ILE A 7 -10.13 -3.32 34.32
CA ILE A 7 -11.58 -3.39 34.50
C ILE A 7 -11.97 -4.87 34.59
N ASN A 8 -12.73 -5.26 35.62
CA ASN A 8 -13.23 -6.62 35.81
C ASN A 8 -12.15 -7.72 35.69
N ASN A 9 -10.97 -7.49 36.27
CA ASN A 9 -9.84 -8.43 36.25
C ASN A 9 -9.23 -8.66 34.84
N VAL A 10 -9.48 -7.74 33.89
CA VAL A 10 -8.83 -7.70 32.57
C VAL A 10 -7.85 -6.54 32.53
N HIS A 11 -6.57 -6.87 32.34
CA HIS A 11 -5.48 -5.92 32.15
C HIS A 11 -5.36 -5.55 30.67
N SER A 12 -5.57 -4.28 30.34
CA SER A 12 -5.44 -3.77 28.97
C SER A 12 -4.31 -2.76 28.85
N TYR A 13 -3.52 -2.88 27.78
CA TYR A 13 -2.42 -1.97 27.45
C TYR A 13 -2.78 -1.19 26.19
N ILE A 14 -2.71 0.13 26.27
CA ILE A 14 -2.97 1.05 25.15
C ILE A 14 -1.64 1.65 24.72
N ILE A 15 -1.31 1.45 23.45
CA ILE A 15 -0.12 1.97 22.79
C ILE A 15 -0.59 2.94 21.72
N ASP A 16 -0.42 4.23 21.98
CA ASP A 16 -0.70 5.27 20.98
C ASP A 16 0.35 5.17 19.87
N THR A 17 -0.09 5.01 18.62
CA THR A 17 0.79 4.85 17.45
C THR A 17 0.70 6.05 16.52
N ASN A 18 1.85 6.46 15.99
CA ASN A 18 1.94 7.48 14.95
C ASN A 18 2.11 6.83 13.58
N MET A 19 1.64 7.55 12.57
CA MET A 19 1.86 7.24 11.15
C MET A 19 3.34 7.33 10.77
N THR A 20 3.74 6.56 9.76
CA THR A 20 5.12 6.48 9.27
C THR A 20 5.69 7.86 8.88
N THR A 21 4.85 8.78 8.40
CA THR A 21 5.24 10.16 8.04
C THR A 21 5.91 10.92 9.17
N LEU A 22 5.54 10.65 10.43
CA LEU A 22 6.05 11.38 11.59
C LEU A 22 7.44 10.91 12.03
N LEU A 23 7.92 9.78 11.51
CA LEU A 23 9.23 9.20 11.83
C LEU A 23 10.30 9.56 10.80
N ASN A 24 9.88 9.88 9.56
CA ASN A 24 10.79 10.25 8.47
C ASN A 24 10.75 11.77 8.23
N ILE A 25 11.66 12.50 8.89
CA ILE A 25 11.71 13.98 8.96
C ILE A 25 11.93 14.67 7.60
N ASP A 26 12.23 13.92 6.53
CA ASP A 26 12.37 14.52 5.21
C ASP A 26 10.99 14.84 4.59
N THR A 27 10.51 16.04 4.91
CA THR A 27 9.26 16.64 4.41
C THR A 27 9.36 17.08 2.95
N THR A 28 10.53 16.95 2.32
CA THR A 28 10.72 17.32 0.90
C THR A 28 10.07 16.32 -0.06
N ILE A 29 9.77 15.10 0.41
CA ILE A 29 9.09 14.07 -0.38
C ILE A 29 7.58 14.25 -0.23
N VAL A 30 6.95 14.74 -1.29
CA VAL A 30 5.56 15.21 -1.28
C VAL A 30 4.56 14.07 -1.06
N ASP A 31 4.86 12.84 -1.52
CA ASP A 31 3.97 11.67 -1.38
C ASP A 31 3.73 11.25 0.08
N ARG A 32 4.63 11.60 1.02
CA ARG A 32 4.51 11.21 2.44
C ARG A 32 3.33 11.85 3.14
N ARG A 33 2.77 12.92 2.57
CA ARG A 33 1.55 13.57 3.08
C ARG A 33 0.33 12.65 3.01
N LEU A 34 0.37 11.60 2.18
CA LEU A 34 -0.72 10.65 2.00
C LEU A 34 -0.64 9.44 2.92
N HIS A 35 0.36 9.31 3.81
CA HIS A 35 0.44 8.08 4.60
C HIS A 35 -0.75 7.86 5.53
N TYR A 36 -1.44 8.93 5.99
CA TYR A 36 -2.69 8.75 6.74
C TYR A 36 -3.73 7.92 5.97
N PHE A 37 -3.67 7.96 4.63
CA PHE A 37 -4.51 7.18 3.74
C PHE A 37 -3.84 5.85 3.36
N THR A 38 -2.57 5.84 2.96
CA THR A 38 -1.91 4.61 2.46
C THR A 38 -1.54 3.61 3.55
N ASP A 39 -1.23 4.10 4.76
CA ASP A 39 -0.90 3.28 5.93
C ASP A 39 -2.15 3.00 6.78
N ASP A 40 -3.34 3.42 6.32
CA ASP A 40 -4.60 3.12 7.00
C ASP A 40 -4.83 1.61 7.07
N VAL A 41 -5.17 1.13 8.27
CA VAL A 41 -5.32 -0.31 8.53
C VAL A 41 -6.52 -0.87 7.79
N ASP A 42 -7.61 -0.11 7.67
CA ASP A 42 -8.83 -0.56 7.03
C ASP A 42 -8.69 -0.58 5.52
N LEU A 43 -8.00 0.38 4.91
CA LEU A 43 -7.67 0.36 3.49
C LEU A 43 -6.78 -0.84 3.12
N ASN A 44 -5.75 -1.10 3.91
CA ASN A 44 -4.86 -2.25 3.68
C ASN A 44 -5.61 -3.59 3.89
N ASN A 45 -6.45 -3.67 4.92
CA ASN A 45 -7.33 -4.82 5.14
C ASN A 45 -8.32 -5.01 3.99
N TYR A 46 -8.90 -3.93 3.46
CA TYR A 46 -9.81 -3.99 2.32
C TYR A 46 -9.14 -4.65 1.11
N TYR A 47 -7.93 -4.24 0.75
CA TYR A 47 -7.19 -4.88 -0.35
C TYR A 47 -6.83 -6.33 -0.06
N TYR A 48 -6.46 -6.65 1.18
CA TYR A 48 -6.21 -8.02 1.62
C TYR A 48 -7.45 -8.92 1.45
N TYR A 49 -8.63 -8.47 1.88
CA TYR A 49 -9.87 -9.22 1.76
C TYR A 49 -10.31 -9.39 0.30
N LEU A 50 -10.20 -8.35 -0.53
CA LEU A 50 -10.45 -8.45 -1.97
C LEU A 50 -9.63 -9.57 -2.61
N ARG A 51 -8.35 -9.68 -2.22
CA ARG A 51 -7.48 -10.75 -2.71
C ARG A 51 -7.82 -12.14 -2.16
N HIS A 52 -8.40 -12.22 -0.96
CA HIS A 52 -8.88 -13.48 -0.40
C HIS A 52 -10.13 -13.99 -1.13
N ILE A 53 -11.03 -13.08 -1.54
CA ILE A 53 -12.22 -13.44 -2.30
C ILE A 53 -11.85 -13.94 -3.70
N PHE A 54 -10.88 -13.29 -4.37
CA PHE A 54 -10.41 -13.70 -5.71
C PHE A 54 -8.89 -13.90 -5.80
N PRO A 55 -8.34 -15.01 -5.26
CA PRO A 55 -6.90 -15.29 -5.33
C PRO A 55 -6.45 -15.51 -6.78
N LEU A 56 -5.45 -14.76 -7.29
CA LEU A 56 -5.00 -14.90 -8.70
C LEU A 56 -4.50 -16.29 -9.08
N TRP A 57 -4.06 -17.08 -8.11
CA TRP A 57 -3.49 -18.41 -8.33
C TRP A 57 -4.54 -19.53 -8.29
N VAL A 58 -5.79 -19.24 -7.94
CA VAL A 58 -6.89 -20.22 -7.93
C VAL A 58 -7.66 -20.16 -9.25
N THR A 59 -7.87 -21.34 -9.83
CA THR A 59 -8.67 -21.51 -11.04
C THR A 59 -10.15 -21.48 -10.69
N ILE A 60 -10.94 -20.72 -11.45
CA ILE A 60 -12.37 -20.47 -11.18
C ILE A 60 -13.22 -21.74 -11.38
N LYS A 61 -12.65 -22.85 -11.88
CA LYS A 61 -13.37 -24.13 -12.01
C LYS A 61 -13.83 -24.69 -10.67
N ASP A 62 -13.12 -24.33 -9.60
CA ASP A 62 -13.38 -24.84 -8.24
C ASP A 62 -14.28 -23.90 -7.42
N VAL A 63 -14.73 -22.79 -8.03
CA VAL A 63 -15.50 -21.74 -7.36
C VAL A 63 -16.75 -21.46 -8.19
N ASP A 64 -17.93 -21.66 -7.62
CA ASP A 64 -19.25 -21.48 -8.28
C ASP A 64 -19.60 -20.00 -8.59
N VAL A 65 -18.59 -19.12 -8.59
CA VAL A 65 -18.74 -17.70 -8.91
C VAL A 65 -18.56 -17.52 -10.41
N LEU A 66 -19.43 -16.70 -11.03
CA LEU A 66 -19.45 -16.45 -12.47
C LEU A 66 -18.04 -16.15 -12.99
N LYS A 67 -17.48 -17.09 -13.75
CA LYS A 67 -16.18 -16.95 -14.41
C LYS A 67 -16.07 -15.65 -15.22
N ASP A 68 -17.19 -15.19 -15.76
CA ASP A 68 -17.27 -14.05 -16.66
C ASP A 68 -17.12 -12.71 -15.94
N ILE A 69 -17.44 -12.62 -14.63
CA ILE A 69 -17.36 -11.35 -13.88
C ILE A 69 -15.97 -11.05 -13.32
N ARG A 70 -15.06 -12.02 -13.29
CA ARG A 70 -13.77 -11.85 -12.59
C ARG A 70 -12.91 -10.73 -13.19
N GLY A 71 -12.86 -10.67 -14.52
CA GLY A 71 -12.09 -9.64 -15.23
C GLY A 71 -12.71 -8.25 -15.05
N GLU A 72 -14.04 -8.16 -15.16
CA GLU A 72 -14.79 -6.93 -14.94
C GLU A 72 -14.63 -6.43 -13.50
N PHE A 73 -14.79 -7.31 -12.52
CA PHE A 73 -14.62 -7.00 -11.11
C PHE A 73 -13.19 -6.53 -10.80
N TYR A 74 -12.18 -7.22 -11.36
CA TYR A 74 -10.79 -6.79 -11.23
C TYR A 74 -10.60 -5.36 -11.74
N TYR A 75 -11.06 -5.06 -12.95
CA TYR A 75 -10.94 -3.72 -13.53
C TYR A 75 -11.69 -2.67 -12.70
N PHE A 76 -12.94 -2.95 -12.35
CA PHE A 76 -13.80 -2.05 -11.59
C PHE A 76 -13.18 -1.68 -10.24
N ILE A 77 -12.71 -2.67 -9.46
CA ILE A 77 -12.12 -2.43 -8.14
C ILE A 77 -10.84 -1.58 -8.24
N HIS A 78 -9.96 -1.87 -9.19
CA HIS A 78 -8.71 -1.12 -9.33
C HIS A 78 -8.96 0.29 -9.88
N GLN A 79 -9.92 0.46 -10.80
CA GLN A 79 -10.32 1.77 -11.29
C GLN A 79 -10.93 2.63 -10.15
N GLN A 80 -11.79 2.05 -9.32
CA GLN A 80 -12.36 2.74 -8.16
C GLN A 80 -11.30 3.08 -7.10
N LEU A 81 -10.37 2.17 -6.83
CA LEU A 81 -9.27 2.41 -5.88
C LEU A 81 -8.33 3.52 -6.37
N LEU A 82 -7.96 3.51 -7.65
CA LEU A 82 -7.15 4.56 -8.26
C LEU A 82 -7.87 5.91 -8.26
N ALA A 83 -9.17 5.94 -8.58
CA ALA A 83 -9.97 7.16 -8.51
C ALA A 83 -9.99 7.72 -7.08
N ARG A 84 -10.19 6.87 -6.06
CA ARG A 84 -10.16 7.28 -4.65
C ARG A 84 -8.79 7.83 -4.25
N TYR A 85 -7.71 7.17 -4.64
CA TYR A 85 -6.36 7.62 -4.37
C TYR A 85 -6.07 8.97 -5.04
N ASN A 86 -6.47 9.16 -6.30
CA ASN A 86 -6.32 10.44 -6.99
C ASN A 86 -7.08 11.58 -6.29
N LEU A 87 -8.27 11.33 -5.74
CA LEU A 87 -8.99 12.34 -4.96
C LEU A 87 -8.22 12.76 -3.70
N GLU A 88 -7.59 11.81 -2.99
CA GLU A 88 -6.74 12.13 -1.84
C GLU A 88 -5.51 12.94 -2.26
N ARG A 89 -4.83 12.56 -3.36
CA ARG A 89 -3.71 13.33 -3.91
C ARG A 89 -4.12 14.77 -4.23
N LEU A 90 -5.26 14.96 -4.89
CA LEU A 90 -5.79 16.29 -5.23
C LEU A 90 -6.08 17.13 -3.98
N SER A 91 -6.60 16.52 -2.91
CA SER A 91 -6.88 17.23 -1.64
C SER A 91 -5.62 17.80 -0.97
N VAL A 92 -4.46 17.18 -1.24
CA VAL A 92 -3.14 17.54 -0.69
C VAL A 92 -2.30 18.36 -1.69
N GLY A 93 -2.79 18.58 -2.91
CA GLY A 93 -2.12 19.33 -3.96
C GLY A 93 -1.05 18.56 -4.74
N LEU A 94 -1.11 17.23 -4.74
CA LEU A 94 -0.14 16.31 -5.37
C LEU A 94 -0.42 15.99 -6.85
N GLY A 95 -1.51 16.50 -7.42
CA GLY A 95 -1.96 16.14 -8.77
C GLY A 95 -2.40 14.68 -8.89
N VAL A 96 -2.77 14.25 -10.10
CA VAL A 96 -3.09 12.84 -10.37
C VAL A 96 -1.81 11.99 -10.44
N VAL A 97 -1.95 10.66 -10.32
CA VAL A 97 -0.83 9.72 -10.49
C VAL A 97 -0.21 9.89 -11.90
N GLU A 98 1.12 9.95 -11.94
CA GLU A 98 1.89 9.99 -13.18
C GLU A 98 2.05 8.60 -13.79
N ASP A 99 2.11 8.53 -15.11
CA ASP A 99 2.42 7.30 -15.82
C ASP A 99 3.87 6.87 -15.55
N LEU A 100 4.08 5.56 -15.39
CA LEU A 100 5.40 5.00 -15.17
C LEU A 100 6.21 5.02 -16.48
N ASP A 101 7.20 5.91 -16.54
CA ASP A 101 8.22 5.90 -17.58
C ASP A 101 9.42 5.05 -17.13
N LEU A 102 9.68 3.97 -17.87
CA LEU A 102 10.71 2.96 -17.55
C LEU A 102 12.11 3.36 -18.02
N GLU A 103 12.22 4.38 -18.88
CA GLU A 103 13.50 4.98 -19.28
C GLU A 103 13.92 6.07 -18.31
N ARG A 104 13.00 6.56 -17.50
CA ARG A 104 13.24 7.56 -16.46
C ARG A 104 13.51 6.92 -15.10
N LYS A 105 14.22 7.69 -14.29
CA LYS A 105 14.42 7.38 -12.87
C LYS A 105 13.10 7.45 -12.14
N ILE A 106 12.82 6.45 -11.31
CA ILE A 106 11.62 6.46 -10.46
C ILE A 106 11.84 7.51 -9.36
N ILE A 107 11.01 8.54 -9.37
CA ILE A 107 11.14 9.72 -8.51
C ILE A 107 10.68 9.45 -7.07
N PRO A 108 9.46 8.96 -6.78
CA PRO A 108 9.01 8.82 -5.39
C PRO A 108 9.82 7.74 -4.70
N ASP A 109 10.33 7.96 -3.48
CA ASP A 109 10.95 6.87 -2.70
C ASP A 109 9.88 5.98 -2.04
N TYR A 110 10.30 4.87 -1.44
CA TYR A 110 9.47 4.12 -0.51
C TYR A 110 10.36 3.43 0.51
N VAL A 111 10.28 3.88 1.77
CA VAL A 111 11.03 3.31 2.89
C VAL A 111 10.04 2.73 3.89
N SER A 112 9.94 1.40 3.91
CA SER A 112 9.09 0.70 4.86
C SER A 112 9.73 0.70 6.25
N THR A 113 8.92 0.94 7.29
CA THR A 113 9.30 0.78 8.71
C THR A 113 9.05 -0.65 9.22
N LEU A 114 8.61 -1.56 8.34
CA LEU A 114 8.31 -2.93 8.69
C LEU A 114 9.58 -3.80 8.78
N VAL A 115 9.49 -4.79 9.65
CA VAL A 115 10.54 -5.80 9.88
C VAL A 115 9.89 -7.17 9.78
N TYR A 116 10.54 -8.09 9.09
CA TYR A 116 10.13 -9.49 9.03
C TYR A 116 10.23 -10.16 10.40
N GLY A 117 9.54 -11.28 10.60
CA GLY A 117 9.59 -12.02 11.87
C GLY A 117 10.98 -12.51 12.28
N ASN A 118 11.94 -12.56 11.34
CA ASN A 118 13.33 -12.89 11.61
C ASN A 118 14.22 -11.67 11.95
N GLY A 119 13.64 -10.48 12.09
CA GLY A 119 14.37 -9.25 12.41
C GLY A 119 15.02 -8.55 11.20
N VAL A 120 14.89 -9.10 9.99
CA VAL A 120 15.37 -8.44 8.76
C VAL A 120 14.39 -7.36 8.34
N VAL A 121 14.90 -6.16 8.03
CA VAL A 121 14.07 -5.04 7.55
C VAL A 121 13.50 -5.33 6.16
N VAL A 122 12.27 -4.87 5.90
CA VAL A 122 11.69 -4.92 4.55
C VAL A 122 12.53 -4.04 3.61
N PRO A 123 12.84 -4.49 2.38
CA PRO A 123 13.66 -3.72 1.46
C PRO A 123 13.01 -2.36 1.14
N SER A 124 13.82 -1.30 1.19
CA SER A 124 13.43 0.04 0.77
C SER A 124 13.83 0.32 -0.68
N ARG A 125 13.13 1.27 -1.30
CA ARG A 125 13.44 1.81 -2.63
C ARG A 125 13.79 3.29 -2.48
N ASN A 126 15.05 3.62 -2.71
CA ASN A 126 15.52 5.00 -2.65
C ASN A 126 15.01 5.82 -3.85
N MET A 127 14.89 7.13 -3.64
CA MET A 127 14.59 8.10 -4.71
C MET A 127 15.66 8.02 -5.80
N LEU A 128 15.25 8.23 -7.06
CA LEU A 128 16.12 8.24 -8.25
C LEU A 128 16.82 6.91 -8.56
N MET A 129 16.27 5.80 -8.08
CA MET A 129 16.78 4.47 -8.40
C MET A 129 16.44 4.11 -9.86
N ASP A 130 17.46 3.69 -10.61
CA ASP A 130 17.30 3.14 -11.95
C ASP A 130 16.70 1.72 -11.90
N LEU A 131 15.84 1.40 -12.86
CA LEU A 131 15.38 0.03 -13.02
C LEU A 131 16.56 -0.86 -13.44
N PRO A 132 16.78 -2.02 -12.80
CA PRO A 132 17.87 -2.89 -13.19
C PRO A 132 17.71 -3.40 -14.63
N ILE A 133 18.77 -3.28 -15.45
CA ILE A 133 18.78 -3.60 -16.89
C ILE A 133 18.23 -5.01 -17.18
N TYR A 134 18.54 -6.00 -16.33
CA TYR A 134 18.09 -7.37 -16.52
C TYR A 134 16.56 -7.58 -16.36
N LYS A 135 15.82 -6.59 -15.83
CA LYS A 135 14.36 -6.63 -15.68
C LYS A 135 13.60 -6.11 -16.89
N TYR A 136 14.25 -5.40 -17.81
CA TYR A 136 13.59 -4.84 -19.00
C TYR A 136 12.96 -5.91 -19.89
N LYS A 137 13.46 -7.16 -19.84
CA LYS A 137 12.91 -8.30 -20.58
C LYS A 137 11.48 -8.72 -20.20
N TYR A 138 10.96 -8.25 -19.06
CA TYR A 138 9.61 -8.59 -18.57
C TYR A 138 8.56 -7.53 -18.93
N ILE A 139 8.97 -6.47 -19.61
CA ILE A 139 8.15 -5.31 -19.96
C ILE A 139 7.74 -5.34 -21.44
N GLN A 140 8.52 -6.00 -22.30
CA GLN A 140 8.26 -6.22 -23.73
C GLN A 140 7.42 -7.48 -23.95
#